data_AF-A0A959BDY8-F1
#
_entry.id   AF-A0A959BDY8-F1
#
_cell.length_a   1.000
_cell.length_b   1.000
_cell.length_c   1.000
_cell.angle_alpha   90.00
_cell.angle_beta   90.00
_cell.angle_gamma   90.00
#
_symmetry.space_group_name_H-M   'P 1'
#
loop_
_entity.id
_entity.type
_entity.pdbx_description
1 polymer ?
#
loop_
_entity_poly.entity_id
_entity_poly.type
_entity_poly.pdbx_seq_one_letter_code
_entity_poly.pdbx_strand_id
1 'polypeptide(L)'
;MYPEYHREITESLLMDARFLVEGEPEFTCLREHLDFYQQFFEASFGLSLLCQSDYAFLQSARDNDTLSRDICIFLGVLCYEMDREGKNIMEELSFSTFAYEDVERLLELSSFREVLEATKSLRDSSSRRNFYHLLARRRLIDKIDDEAFRFTPGHKYFLEFARGVAQGIGREEEE
;
A
#
# COMPACT_ATOMS: atom_id res chain seq x y z
N MET A 1 5.91 13.88 -27.94
CA MET A 1 7.23 13.38 -27.50
C MET A 1 7.06 12.89 -26.07
N TYR A 2 7.65 11.76 -25.69
CA TYR A 2 7.47 11.19 -24.35
C TYR A 2 8.42 11.86 -23.33
N PRO A 3 8.02 12.02 -22.05
CA PRO A 3 8.89 12.57 -20.99
C PRO A 3 10.13 11.72 -20.70
N GLU A 4 11.13 12.31 -20.02
CA GLU A 4 12.49 11.77 -19.80
C GLU A 4 12.56 10.45 -19.02
N TYR A 5 11.49 10.06 -18.30
CA TYR A 5 11.39 8.79 -17.54
C TYR A 5 10.18 7.94 -17.95
N HIS A 6 9.66 8.13 -19.18
CA HIS A 6 8.42 7.49 -19.60
C HIS A 6 8.45 5.96 -19.47
N ARG A 7 9.58 5.34 -19.82
CA ARG A 7 9.71 3.89 -19.76
C ARG A 7 9.69 3.39 -18.32
N GLU A 8 10.49 3.99 -17.46
CA GLU A 8 10.67 3.62 -16.05
C GLU A 8 9.38 3.81 -15.26
N ILE A 9 8.65 4.90 -15.53
CA ILE A 9 7.31 5.17 -14.97
C ILE A 9 6.33 4.08 -15.41
N THR A 10 6.30 3.77 -16.70
CA THR A 10 5.39 2.77 -17.27
C THR A 10 5.70 1.36 -16.73
N GLU A 11 6.97 0.97 -16.67
CA GLU A 11 7.40 -0.31 -16.09
C GLU A 11 7.02 -0.40 -14.60
N SER A 12 7.34 0.64 -13.82
CA SER A 12 7.02 0.69 -12.38
C SER A 12 5.51 0.57 -12.11
N LEU A 13 4.70 1.34 -12.84
CA LEU A 13 3.26 1.43 -12.60
C LEU A 13 2.46 0.29 -13.21
N LEU A 14 2.78 -0.18 -14.42
CA LEU A 14 2.01 -1.24 -15.09
C LEU A 14 2.55 -2.63 -14.81
N MET A 15 3.86 -2.83 -14.89
CA MET A 15 4.45 -4.18 -14.85
C MET A 15 4.68 -4.62 -13.41
N ASP A 16 5.25 -3.74 -12.60
CA ASP A 16 5.47 -4.01 -11.18
C ASP A 16 4.27 -3.64 -10.31
N ALA A 17 3.38 -2.79 -10.83
CA ALA A 17 2.26 -2.20 -10.12
C ALA A 17 2.67 -1.79 -8.69
N ARG A 18 3.81 -1.08 -8.62
CA ARG A 18 4.34 -0.48 -7.39
C ARG A 18 3.87 0.97 -7.30
N PHE A 19 3.82 1.48 -6.09
CA PHE A 19 3.64 2.91 -5.85
C PHE A 19 4.92 3.64 -6.26
N LEU A 20 4.77 4.77 -6.97
CA LEU A 20 5.83 5.76 -7.10
C LEU A 20 5.70 6.71 -5.92
N VAL A 21 6.78 6.96 -5.18
CA VAL A 21 6.76 7.78 -3.97
C VAL A 21 7.67 9.00 -4.10
N GLU A 22 7.41 10.02 -3.29
CA GLU A 22 8.24 11.23 -3.25
C GLU A 22 9.72 10.91 -2.98
N GLY A 23 10.60 11.64 -3.67
CA GLY A 23 12.05 11.41 -3.67
C GLY A 23 12.54 10.59 -4.87
N GLU A 24 11.66 9.91 -5.60
CA GLU A 24 11.99 9.25 -6.87
C GLU A 24 11.96 10.26 -8.04
N PRO A 25 12.97 10.28 -8.94
CA PRO A 25 12.95 11.15 -10.13
C PRO A 25 11.75 10.84 -11.05
N GLU A 26 11.34 9.57 -11.11
CA GLU A 26 10.16 9.10 -11.84
C GLU A 26 8.88 9.73 -11.29
N PHE A 27 8.74 9.83 -9.97
CA PHE A 27 7.59 10.48 -9.34
C PHE A 27 7.55 11.98 -9.67
N THR A 28 8.70 12.65 -9.64
CA THR A 28 8.80 14.07 -9.97
C THR A 28 8.41 14.32 -11.43
N CYS A 29 8.95 13.53 -12.35
CA CYS A 29 8.64 13.61 -13.78
C CYS A 29 7.15 13.32 -14.06
N LEU A 30 6.59 12.31 -13.40
CA LEU A 30 5.17 11.98 -13.50
C LEU A 30 4.30 13.16 -13.06
N ARG A 31 4.64 13.80 -11.94
CA ARG A 31 3.89 14.96 -11.42
C ARG A 31 3.93 16.16 -12.34
N GLU A 32 5.09 16.45 -12.93
CA GLU A 32 5.25 17.56 -13.89
C GLU A 32 4.43 17.35 -15.18
N HIS A 33 4.14 16.09 -15.52
CA HIS A 33 3.44 15.69 -16.74
C HIS A 33 2.15 14.91 -16.43
N LEU A 34 1.48 15.22 -15.31
CA LEU A 34 0.37 14.43 -14.79
C LEU A 34 -0.76 14.25 -15.80
N ASP A 35 -1.20 15.33 -16.45
CA ASP A 35 -2.28 15.29 -17.46
C ASP A 35 -1.95 14.34 -18.62
N PHE A 36 -0.68 14.33 -19.04
CA PHE A 36 -0.21 13.43 -20.09
C PHE A 36 -0.31 11.97 -19.65
N TYR A 37 0.18 11.64 -18.44
CA TYR A 37 0.16 10.26 -17.95
C TYR A 37 -1.25 9.78 -17.62
N GLN A 38 -2.11 10.63 -17.07
CA GLN A 38 -3.51 10.28 -16.83
C GLN A 38 -4.22 9.92 -18.14
N GLN A 39 -4.08 10.75 -19.17
CA GLN A 39 -4.65 10.46 -20.50
C GLN A 39 -4.02 9.22 -21.13
N PHE A 40 -2.70 9.05 -21.00
CA PHE A 40 -1.98 7.91 -21.54
C PHE A 40 -2.48 6.59 -20.93
N PHE A 41 -2.55 6.49 -19.60
CA PHE A 41 -2.97 5.26 -18.92
C PHE A 41 -4.45 4.95 -19.12
N GLU A 42 -5.30 5.97 -19.11
CA GLU A 42 -6.73 5.82 -19.37
C GLU A 42 -6.98 5.37 -20.81
N ALA A 43 -6.43 6.09 -21.80
CA ALA A 43 -6.68 5.78 -23.21
C ALA A 43 -6.02 4.47 -23.67
N SER A 44 -4.87 4.10 -23.11
CA SER A 44 -4.10 2.93 -23.56
C SER A 44 -4.46 1.64 -22.80
N PHE A 45 -4.86 1.75 -21.53
CA PHE A 45 -5.04 0.59 -20.65
C PHE A 45 -6.37 0.60 -19.88
N GLY A 46 -7.15 1.69 -19.92
CA GLY A 46 -8.37 1.85 -19.12
C GLY A 46 -8.08 1.85 -17.61
N LEU A 47 -6.93 2.38 -17.22
CA LEU A 47 -6.48 2.46 -15.83
C LEU A 47 -6.39 3.92 -15.40
N SER A 48 -6.95 4.22 -14.22
CA SER A 48 -6.92 5.57 -13.66
C SER A 48 -5.63 5.78 -12.88
N LEU A 49 -4.86 6.80 -13.26
CA LEU A 49 -3.69 7.24 -12.51
C LEU A 49 -4.11 8.19 -11.39
N LEU A 50 -3.95 7.72 -10.15
CA LEU A 50 -4.13 8.54 -8.96
C LEU A 50 -2.78 9.07 -8.49
N CYS A 51 -2.70 10.38 -8.30
CA CYS A 51 -1.52 11.07 -7.81
C CYS A 51 -1.88 11.92 -6.60
N GLN A 52 -1.29 11.59 -5.46
CA GLN A 52 -1.34 12.38 -4.24
C GLN A 52 -0.06 13.23 -4.10
N SER A 53 0.06 13.98 -3.00
CA SER A 53 1.22 14.83 -2.74
C SER A 53 2.54 14.04 -2.71
N ASP A 54 2.50 12.82 -2.18
CA ASP A 54 3.67 12.04 -1.76
C ASP A 54 3.72 10.63 -2.37
N TYR A 55 2.70 10.22 -3.13
CA TYR A 55 2.73 8.98 -3.90
C TYR A 55 1.77 9.00 -5.11
N ALA A 56 2.01 8.11 -6.08
CA ALA A 56 1.16 7.87 -7.23
C ALA A 56 1.07 6.37 -7.54
N PHE A 57 -0.07 5.92 -8.06
CA PHE A 57 -0.32 4.53 -8.42
C PHE A 57 -1.44 4.41 -9.47
N LEU A 58 -1.52 3.26 -10.12
CA LEU A 58 -2.62 2.94 -11.03
C LEU A 58 -3.72 2.18 -10.29
N GLN A 59 -4.95 2.62 -10.49
CA GLN A 59 -6.14 1.95 -10.02
C GLN A 59 -6.89 1.31 -11.20
N SER A 60 -7.27 0.04 -11.05
CA SER A 60 -8.19 -0.62 -11.95
C SER A 60 -9.62 -0.46 -11.48
N ALA A 61 -10.59 -0.35 -12.39
CA ALA A 61 -12.02 -0.33 -12.08
C ALA A 61 -12.59 -1.65 -11.50
N ARG A 62 -11.76 -2.67 -11.24
CA ARG A 62 -12.20 -3.96 -10.68
C ARG A 62 -11.86 -4.03 -9.19
N ASP A 63 -12.89 -4.01 -8.35
CA ASP A 63 -12.78 -3.90 -6.89
C ASP A 63 -12.47 -5.21 -6.14
N ASN A 64 -12.11 -6.30 -6.82
CA ASN A 64 -11.87 -7.59 -6.15
C ASN A 64 -10.39 -7.98 -6.11
N ASP A 65 -9.56 -7.08 -5.59
CA ASP A 65 -8.15 -7.39 -5.35
C ASP A 65 -7.96 -8.03 -3.96
N THR A 66 -7.63 -9.32 -3.97
CA THR A 66 -7.31 -10.07 -2.74
C THR A 66 -6.11 -9.46 -2.01
N LEU A 67 -5.13 -8.90 -2.73
CA LEU A 67 -3.98 -8.28 -2.11
C LEU A 67 -4.38 -7.03 -1.32
N SER A 68 -5.20 -6.16 -1.91
CA SER A 68 -5.71 -4.97 -1.22
C SER A 68 -6.45 -5.32 0.07
N ARG A 69 -7.25 -6.40 0.08
CA ARG A 69 -7.90 -6.91 1.29
C ARG A 69 -6.87 -7.35 2.34
N ASP A 70 -5.90 -8.17 1.94
CA ASP A 70 -4.88 -8.69 2.86
C ASP A 70 -4.05 -7.55 3.48
N ILE A 71 -3.74 -6.49 2.70
CA ILE A 71 -3.08 -5.27 3.19
C ILE A 71 -3.95 -4.54 4.21
N CYS A 72 -5.25 -4.38 3.95
CA CYS A 72 -6.16 -3.74 4.89
C CYS A 72 -6.29 -4.54 6.20
N ILE A 73 -6.34 -5.88 6.12
CA ILE A 73 -6.36 -6.74 7.32
C ILE A 73 -5.06 -6.58 8.11
N PHE A 74 -3.91 -6.66 7.45
CA PHE A 74 -2.60 -6.48 8.09
C PHE A 74 -2.49 -5.12 8.78
N LEU A 75 -2.78 -4.02 8.08
CA LEU A 75 -2.72 -2.69 8.64
C LEU A 75 -3.75 -2.50 9.76
N GLY A 76 -4.98 -2.99 9.58
CA GLY A 76 -6.02 -2.89 10.61
C GLY A 76 -5.64 -3.58 11.91
N VAL A 77 -5.11 -4.81 11.83
CA VAL A 77 -4.65 -5.56 13.00
C VAL A 77 -3.43 -4.87 13.63
N LEU A 78 -2.43 -4.48 12.82
CA LEU A 78 -1.23 -3.82 13.32
C LEU A 78 -1.58 -2.50 14.04
N CYS A 79 -2.39 -1.66 13.42
CA CYS A 79 -2.84 -0.40 14.01
C CYS A 79 -3.56 -0.63 15.33
N TYR A 80 -4.48 -1.61 15.38
CA TYR A 80 -5.22 -1.92 16.60
C TYR A 80 -4.31 -2.37 17.75
N GLU A 81 -3.36 -3.28 17.50
CA GLU A 81 -2.48 -3.75 18.57
C GLU A 81 -1.50 -2.65 19.01
N MET A 82 -1.04 -1.78 18.12
CA MET A 82 -0.22 -0.63 18.48
C MET A 82 -0.99 0.44 19.28
N ASP A 83 -2.26 0.68 18.95
CA ASP A 83 -3.14 1.59 19.70
C ASP A 83 -3.33 1.12 21.14
N ARG A 84 -3.45 -0.20 21.34
CA ARG A 84 -3.52 -0.80 22.69
C ARG A 84 -2.26 -0.59 23.53
N GLU A 85 -1.11 -0.40 22.89
CA GLU A 85 0.14 -0.03 23.56
C GLU A 85 0.24 1.49 23.81
N GLY A 86 -0.76 2.28 23.41
CA GLY A 86 -0.82 3.73 23.58
C GLY A 86 0.04 4.51 22.58
N LYS A 87 0.41 3.90 21.45
CA LYS A 87 1.23 4.55 20.41
C LYS A 87 0.39 5.39 19.47
N ASN A 88 0.94 6.52 19.01
CA ASN A 88 0.30 7.31 17.96
C ASN A 88 0.54 6.64 16.59
N ILE A 89 -0.43 5.85 16.16
CA ILE A 89 -0.38 5.05 14.92
C ILE A 89 0.08 5.86 13.71
N MET A 90 -0.44 7.08 13.54
CA MET A 90 -0.15 7.90 12.36
C MET A 90 1.31 8.38 12.35
N GLU A 91 1.86 8.72 13.51
CA GLU A 91 3.27 9.07 13.65
C GLU A 91 4.16 7.86 13.44
N GLU A 92 3.80 6.72 14.04
CA GLU A 92 4.57 5.48 13.91
C GLU A 92 4.66 5.01 12.46
N LEU A 93 3.53 4.94 11.75
CA LEU A 93 3.53 4.55 10.34
C LEU A 93 4.27 5.55 9.45
N SER A 94 4.37 6.82 9.85
CA SER A 94 5.02 7.84 9.01
C SER A 94 6.52 7.96 9.25
N PHE A 95 7.00 7.69 10.46
CA PHE A 95 8.38 8.05 10.86
C PHE A 95 9.17 6.93 11.53
N SER A 96 8.50 5.87 12.01
CA SER A 96 9.18 4.82 12.77
C SER A 96 9.81 3.75 11.89
N THR A 97 10.82 3.10 12.46
CA THR A 97 11.41 1.87 11.92
C THR A 97 10.84 0.69 12.70
N PHE A 98 10.34 -0.29 11.97
CA PHE A 98 9.71 -1.48 12.52
C PHE A 98 10.65 -2.67 12.39
N ALA A 99 10.96 -3.32 13.51
CA ALA A 99 11.61 -4.62 13.46
C ALA A 99 10.59 -5.69 13.05
N TYR A 100 10.96 -6.58 12.13
CA TYR A 100 10.08 -7.67 11.72
C TYR A 100 9.69 -8.54 12.92
N GLU A 101 10.61 -8.82 13.85
CA GLU A 101 10.33 -9.64 15.02
C GLU A 101 9.26 -9.03 15.92
N ASP A 102 9.28 -7.72 16.14
CA ASP A 102 8.29 -7.05 16.98
C ASP A 102 6.90 -7.07 16.34
N VAL A 103 6.82 -6.86 15.01
CA VAL A 103 5.56 -6.97 14.26
C VAL A 103 5.04 -8.41 14.30
N GLU A 104 5.90 -9.41 14.10
CA GLU A 104 5.51 -10.81 14.18
C GLU A 104 4.96 -11.17 15.57
N ARG A 105 5.62 -10.69 16.63
CA ARG A 105 5.17 -10.90 18.02
C ARG A 105 3.79 -10.27 18.25
N LEU A 106 3.55 -9.06 17.75
CA LEU A 106 2.25 -8.40 17.83
C LEU A 106 1.16 -9.21 17.12
N LEU A 107 1.45 -9.71 15.92
CA LEU A 107 0.48 -10.50 15.14
C LEU A 107 0.19 -11.87 15.80
N GLU A 108 1.19 -12.53 16.38
CA GLU A 108 1.01 -13.82 17.06
C GLU A 108 0.20 -13.71 18.36
N LEU A 109 0.35 -12.60 19.07
CA LEU A 109 -0.37 -12.29 20.31
C LEU A 109 -1.68 -11.52 20.06
N SER A 110 -2.00 -11.24 18.78
CA SER A 110 -3.15 -10.42 18.43
C SER A 110 -4.47 -11.05 18.86
N SER A 111 -5.41 -10.20 19.27
CA SER A 111 -6.79 -10.61 19.54
C SER A 111 -7.56 -10.97 18.26
N PHE A 112 -7.01 -10.67 17.08
CA PHE A 112 -7.57 -11.00 15.76
C PHE A 112 -6.90 -12.21 15.10
N ARG A 113 -6.28 -13.08 15.89
CA ARG A 113 -5.57 -14.26 15.39
C ARG A 113 -6.39 -15.13 14.42
N GLU A 114 -7.68 -15.33 14.69
CA GLU A 114 -8.57 -16.10 13.80
C GLU A 114 -8.69 -15.46 12.40
N VAL A 115 -8.72 -14.13 12.32
CA VAL A 115 -8.77 -13.38 11.05
C VAL A 115 -7.44 -13.52 10.30
N LEU A 116 -6.32 -13.44 11.02
CA LEU A 116 -5.00 -13.65 10.44
C LEU A 116 -4.85 -15.08 9.90
N GLU A 117 -5.27 -16.09 10.67
CA GLU A 117 -5.21 -17.50 10.28
C GLU A 117 -6.11 -17.82 9.06
N ALA A 118 -7.25 -17.15 8.94
CA ALA A 118 -8.13 -17.23 7.77
C ALA A 118 -7.57 -16.51 6.52
N THR A 119 -6.61 -15.61 6.70
CA THR A 119 -6.01 -14.82 5.61
C THR A 119 -4.75 -15.49 5.08
N LYS A 120 -4.80 -16.03 3.86
CA LYS A 120 -3.75 -16.92 3.31
C LYS A 120 -2.34 -16.31 3.38
N SER A 121 -2.19 -15.01 3.13
CA SER A 121 -0.89 -14.33 3.16
C SER A 121 -0.39 -13.99 4.57
N LEU A 122 -1.25 -14.02 5.58
CA LEU A 122 -0.94 -13.62 6.96
C LEU A 122 -0.96 -14.77 7.98
N ARG A 123 -1.44 -15.94 7.56
CA ARG A 123 -1.75 -17.09 8.42
C ARG A 123 -0.61 -17.54 9.32
N ASP A 124 0.61 -17.58 8.79
CA ASP A 124 1.77 -18.12 9.47
C ASP A 124 3.02 -17.28 9.14
N SER A 125 4.08 -17.42 9.94
CA SER A 125 5.29 -16.60 9.80
C SER A 125 5.96 -16.74 8.42
N SER A 126 5.90 -17.94 7.81
CA SER A 126 6.43 -18.14 6.45
C SER A 126 5.62 -17.37 5.41
N SER A 127 4.29 -17.39 5.53
CA SER A 127 3.38 -16.63 4.67
C SER A 127 3.58 -15.13 4.84
N ARG A 128 3.71 -14.65 6.08
CA ARG A 128 3.97 -13.23 6.38
C ARG A 128 5.32 -12.75 5.86
N ARG A 129 6.35 -13.58 5.89
CA ARG A 129 7.64 -13.25 5.26
C ARG A 129 7.47 -12.96 3.77
N ASN A 130 6.74 -13.81 3.05
CA ASN A 130 6.41 -13.57 1.63
C ASN A 130 5.55 -12.32 1.44
N PHE A 131 4.63 -12.06 2.37
CA PHE A 131 3.83 -10.84 2.38
C PHE A 131 4.67 -9.58 2.53
N TYR A 132 5.66 -9.54 3.44
CA TYR A 132 6.59 -8.40 3.54
C TYR A 132 7.42 -8.21 2.25
N HIS A 133 7.86 -9.30 1.60
CA HIS A 133 8.51 -9.19 0.29
C HIS A 133 7.59 -8.58 -0.76
N LEU A 134 6.30 -8.92 -0.74
CA LEU A 134 5.31 -8.34 -1.62
C LEU A 134 5.08 -6.85 -1.32
N LEU A 135 4.92 -6.46 -0.05
CA LEU A 135 4.80 -5.05 0.34
C LEU A 135 6.01 -4.22 -0.14
N ALA A 136 7.21 -4.77 0.02
CA ALA A 136 8.44 -4.11 -0.44
C ALA A 136 8.46 -3.95 -1.97
N ARG A 137 8.08 -5.00 -2.70
CA ARG A 137 7.98 -4.95 -4.17
C ARG A 137 6.94 -3.91 -4.63
N ARG A 138 5.84 -3.77 -3.90
CA ARG A 138 4.79 -2.77 -4.16
C ARG A 138 5.17 -1.35 -3.71
N ARG A 139 6.35 -1.16 -3.10
CA ARG A 139 6.78 0.11 -2.49
C ARG A 139 5.78 0.62 -1.45
N LEU A 140 5.25 -0.29 -0.64
CA LEU A 140 4.48 0.03 0.57
C LEU A 140 5.34 0.05 1.83
N ILE A 141 6.45 -0.69 1.78
CA ILE A 141 7.50 -0.62 2.78
C ILE A 141 8.86 -0.46 2.10
N ASP A 142 9.78 0.17 2.80
CA ASP A 142 11.20 0.23 2.48
C ASP A 142 11.97 -0.65 3.45
N LYS A 143 12.72 -1.61 2.92
CA LYS A 143 13.61 -2.44 3.72
C LYS A 143 14.83 -1.63 4.09
N ILE A 144 15.07 -1.48 5.39
CA ILE A 144 16.26 -0.79 5.90
C ILE A 144 17.43 -1.76 5.93
N ASP A 145 17.17 -2.97 6.43
CA ASP A 145 18.08 -4.11 6.46
C ASP A 145 17.27 -5.43 6.50
N ASP A 146 17.91 -6.52 6.89
CA ASP A 146 17.28 -7.84 6.98
C ASP A 146 16.32 -7.99 8.18
N GLU A 147 16.41 -7.08 9.17
CA GLU A 147 15.69 -7.14 10.43
C GLU A 147 14.60 -6.06 10.54
N ALA A 148 14.68 -5.01 9.73
CA ALA A 148 13.84 -3.83 9.86
C ALA A 148 13.32 -3.24 8.54
N PHE A 149 12.18 -2.56 8.64
CA PHE A 149 11.55 -1.82 7.55
C PHE A 149 10.91 -0.51 8.01
N ARG A 150 10.54 0.33 7.05
CA ARG A 150 9.70 1.52 7.25
C ARG A 150 8.53 1.48 6.29
N PHE A 151 7.39 2.05 6.66
CA PHE A 151 6.33 2.25 5.69
C PHE A 151 6.67 3.42 4.76
N THR A 152 6.29 3.29 3.49
CA THR A 152 6.29 4.42 2.55
C THR A 152 4.94 5.13 2.64
N PRO A 153 4.79 6.35 2.09
CA PRO A 153 3.49 7.03 2.03
C PRO A 153 2.36 6.23 1.37
N GLY A 154 2.66 5.22 0.55
CA GLY A 154 1.65 4.39 -0.12
C GLY A 154 0.70 3.66 0.85
N HIS A 155 1.09 3.45 2.12
CA HIS A 155 0.18 2.88 3.13
C HIS A 155 -1.08 3.74 3.38
N LYS A 156 -0.99 5.07 3.15
CA LYS A 156 -2.09 6.02 3.37
C LYS A 156 -3.31 5.69 2.53
N TYR A 157 -3.11 5.22 1.30
CA TYR A 157 -4.20 4.78 0.42
C TYR A 157 -5.09 3.73 1.11
N PHE A 158 -4.47 2.74 1.77
CA PHE A 158 -5.22 1.67 2.42
C PHE A 158 -5.90 2.12 3.71
N LEU A 159 -5.31 3.07 4.44
CA LEU A 159 -5.96 3.69 5.60
C LEU A 159 -7.19 4.52 5.18
N GLU A 160 -7.08 5.28 4.09
CA GLU A 160 -8.18 6.06 3.54
C GLU A 160 -9.29 5.16 2.99
N PHE A 161 -8.92 4.09 2.29
CA PHE A 161 -9.85 3.07 1.82
C PHE A 161 -10.61 2.45 3.00
N ALA A 162 -9.91 2.01 4.05
CA ALA A 162 -10.54 1.45 5.25
C ALA A 162 -11.47 2.45 5.94
N ARG A 163 -11.07 3.72 6.02
CA ARG A 163 -11.92 4.80 6.55
C ARG A 163 -13.19 4.99 5.71
N GLY A 164 -13.09 4.96 4.39
CA GLY A 164 -14.22 5.07 3.48
C GLY A 164 -15.23 3.93 3.66
N VAL A 165 -14.73 2.70 3.81
CA VAL A 165 -15.56 1.52 4.12
C VAL A 165 -16.26 1.67 5.47
N ALA A 166 -15.53 2.09 6.51
CA ALA A 166 -16.08 2.26 7.86
C ALA A 166 -17.15 3.37 7.94
N GLN A 167 -17.00 4.43 7.14
CA GLN A 167 -17.97 5.53 7.05
C GLN A 167 -19.19 5.19 6.18
N GLY A 168 -19.24 4.00 5.59
CA GLY A 168 -20.39 3.54 4.83
C GLY A 168 -20.52 4.20 3.46
N ILE A 169 -19.41 4.50 2.77
CA ILE A 169 -19.41 4.76 1.31
C ILE A 169 -19.69 3.41 0.60
N GLY A 170 -20.90 2.92 0.80
CA GLY A 170 -21.41 1.59 0.45
C GLY A 170 -22.95 1.56 0.45
N ARG A 171 -23.58 2.70 0.16
CA ARG A 171 -24.97 2.82 -0.28
C ARG A 171 -25.07 3.99 -1.24
N GLU A 172 -24.80 3.72 -2.52
CA GLU A 172 -25.41 4.33 -3.72
C GLU A 172 -24.57 3.92 -4.95
N GLU A 173 -24.66 2.63 -5.31
CA GLU A 173 -24.74 2.20 -6.72
C GLU A 173 -25.79 1.07 -6.77
N GLU A 174 -27.00 1.40 -6.33
CA GLU A 174 -28.22 0.73 -6.79
C GLU A 174 -28.98 1.77 -7.62
N GLU A 175 -28.81 1.70 -8.94
CA GLU A 175 -29.87 1.76 -9.97
C GLU A 175 -29.29 1.61 -11.40
#